data_AF-A0A2A6B507-F1
#
_entry.id   AF-A0A2A6B507-F1
#
_cell.length_a   1.000
_cell.length_b   1.000
_cell.length_c   1.000
_cell.angle_alpha   90.00
_cell.angle_beta   90.00
_cell.angle_gamma   90.00
#
_symmetry.space_group_name_H-M   'P 1'
#
loop_
_entity.id
_entity.type
_entity.pdbx_description
1 polymer ?
#
loop_
_entity_poly.entity_id
_entity_poly.type
_entity_poly.pdbx_seq_one_letter_code
_entity_poly.pdbx_strand_id
1 'polypeptide(L)'
;MAAFIKETFTSGVSYVFPGKCFDELLVKYKFDNSACTSLVISRLLGLAITAGSCMLFFPQIAKIHAAKSAQGLSLCAQLLALLGGASTAAYSYSKGFVFGQWGDSFFVTLQVIVMVMQILWYSPNKAYTFPFFSLCWAGFFAVQGGYVPMQFLMWLQAAGIPIVVVSKGLQIWECHSARSTGVLSIISVVMQLGGTIARVFTSVKETGDALLIGGFAIAALLNAIIFAQFFIYGPSKKDDKKKKQMTTATVSSRLSGFFRRRGTAFVDFWKRLGEDYASTARGTMEEARAKPWKAVTTLVASGVLIAAHRTCPDELSMWDDLRERRNLMSTVPPSEHSRKTDAELSLRTRLLNQRRLEHYNLLFLSILVRREHDTDVRIYHTQDPNINPWWITSTFKNIMDVGVFGRWYHLERAFVDYDINEEEEFPVEETSQ
;
A
#
# COMPACT_ATOMS: atom_id res chain seq x y z
N MET A 1 17.29 0.50 19.95
CA MET A 1 17.13 1.71 19.10
C MET A 1 18.34 1.93 18.17
N ALA A 2 19.58 1.95 18.66
CA ALA A 2 20.77 2.15 17.80
C ALA A 2 20.98 1.02 16.76
N ALA A 3 20.76 -0.25 17.12
CA ALA A 3 20.83 -1.38 16.19
C ALA A 3 19.79 -1.27 15.05
N PHE A 4 18.56 -0.90 15.40
CA PHE A 4 17.47 -0.66 14.45
C PHE A 4 17.76 0.52 13.50
N ILE A 5 18.33 1.62 14.02
CA ILE A 5 18.74 2.76 13.19
C ILE A 5 19.84 2.34 12.23
N LYS A 6 20.83 1.57 12.70
CA LYS A 6 21.92 1.06 11.87
C LYS A 6 21.41 0.13 10.78
N GLU A 7 20.52 -0.81 11.11
CA GLU A 7 19.95 -1.77 10.16
C GLU A 7 19.03 -1.09 9.12
N THR A 8 18.20 -0.14 9.55
CA THR A 8 17.36 0.67 8.65
C THR A 8 18.23 1.53 7.73
N PHE A 9 19.29 2.13 8.26
CA PHE A 9 20.22 2.94 7.49
C PHE A 9 20.98 2.09 6.46
N THR A 10 21.54 0.94 6.86
CA THR A 10 22.24 0.03 5.95
C THR A 10 21.30 -0.52 4.87
N SER A 11 20.04 -0.82 5.21
CA SER A 11 19.04 -1.27 4.24
C SER A 11 18.65 -0.17 3.26
N GLY A 12 18.48 1.07 3.74
CA GLY A 12 18.21 2.23 2.88
C GLY A 12 19.36 2.55 1.94
N VAL A 13 20.60 2.48 2.43
CA VAL A 13 21.81 2.68 1.62
C VAL A 13 21.93 1.58 0.55
N SER A 14 21.75 0.31 0.91
CA SER A 14 21.78 -0.80 -0.06
C SER A 14 20.64 -0.73 -1.09
N TYR A 15 19.49 -0.14 -0.74
CA TYR A 15 18.38 0.08 -1.66
C TYR A 15 18.68 1.18 -2.69
N VAL A 16 19.30 2.28 -2.26
CA VAL A 16 19.68 3.41 -3.13
C VAL A 16 20.90 3.07 -3.99
N PHE A 17 21.85 2.32 -3.43
CA PHE A 17 23.09 1.87 -4.09
C PHE A 17 23.10 0.35 -4.26
N PRO A 18 22.43 -0.20 -5.28
CA PRO A 18 22.39 -1.64 -5.50
C PRO A 18 23.75 -2.20 -5.93
N GLY A 19 24.11 -3.38 -5.39
CA GLY A 19 25.29 -4.14 -5.80
C GLY A 19 26.62 -3.41 -5.51
N LYS A 20 27.53 -3.42 -6.49
CA LYS A 20 28.87 -2.80 -6.37
C LYS A 20 28.87 -1.27 -6.53
N CYS A 21 27.70 -0.66 -6.77
CA CYS A 21 27.61 0.78 -7.02
C CYS A 21 27.92 1.62 -5.77
N PHE A 22 27.72 1.08 -4.56
CA PHE A 22 28.15 1.74 -3.32
C PHE A 22 29.67 1.92 -3.28
N ASP A 23 30.41 0.83 -3.52
CA ASP A 23 31.87 0.84 -3.50
C ASP A 23 32.46 1.66 -4.66
N GLU A 24 31.84 1.62 -5.84
CA GLU A 24 32.35 2.37 -6.99
C GLU A 24 32.13 3.88 -6.90
N LEU A 25 30.94 4.33 -6.47
CA LEU A 25 30.66 5.77 -6.35
C LEU A 25 31.20 6.38 -5.06
N LEU A 26 30.99 5.76 -3.89
CA LEU A 26 31.28 6.39 -2.60
C LEU A 26 32.65 6.00 -2.05
N VAL A 27 33.15 4.80 -2.34
CA VAL A 27 34.48 4.36 -1.85
C VAL A 27 35.58 4.67 -2.85
N LYS A 28 35.34 4.43 -4.15
CA LYS A 28 36.33 4.64 -5.23
C LYS A 28 36.21 5.99 -5.96
N TYR A 29 35.22 6.83 -5.62
CA TYR A 29 34.94 8.14 -6.23
C TYR A 29 34.87 8.13 -7.76
N LYS A 30 34.43 7.01 -8.38
CA LYS A 30 34.28 6.89 -9.84
C LYS A 30 32.87 7.32 -10.28
N PHE A 31 32.59 8.62 -10.22
CA PHE A 31 31.30 9.19 -10.64
C PHE A 31 31.01 9.04 -12.15
N ASP A 32 32.03 8.75 -12.95
CA ASP A 32 31.96 8.59 -14.41
C ASP A 32 31.45 7.20 -14.86
N ASN A 33 31.14 6.29 -13.93
CA ASN A 33 30.45 5.05 -14.30
C ASN A 33 28.98 5.34 -14.63
N SER A 34 28.70 5.62 -15.91
CA SER A 34 27.36 5.99 -16.42
C SER A 34 26.25 4.98 -16.05
N ALA A 35 26.60 3.71 -15.87
CA ALA A 35 25.65 2.67 -15.45
C ALA A 35 25.19 2.87 -13.99
N CYS A 36 26.13 2.90 -13.03
CA CYS A 36 25.81 3.06 -11.61
C CYS A 36 25.21 4.44 -11.30
N THR A 37 25.73 5.52 -11.89
CA THR A 37 25.21 6.87 -11.67
C THR A 37 23.77 7.01 -12.17
N SER A 38 23.44 6.48 -13.36
CA SER A 38 22.07 6.53 -13.88
C SER A 38 21.07 5.70 -13.06
N LEU A 39 21.53 4.58 -12.47
CA LEU A 39 20.71 3.72 -11.61
C LEU A 39 20.43 4.37 -10.25
N VAL A 40 21.44 4.97 -9.60
CA VAL A 40 21.25 5.70 -8.33
C VAL A 40 20.32 6.90 -8.54
N ILE A 41 20.49 7.65 -9.62
CA ILE A 41 19.59 8.77 -9.98
C ILE A 41 18.17 8.25 -10.18
N SER A 42 17.99 7.12 -10.86
CA SER A 42 16.69 6.48 -11.04
C SER A 42 16.02 6.12 -9.71
N ARG A 43 16.76 5.51 -8.76
CA ARG A 43 16.25 5.18 -7.42
C ARG A 43 15.82 6.40 -6.63
N LEU A 44 16.66 7.44 -6.61
CA LEU A 44 16.34 8.70 -5.93
C LEU A 44 15.11 9.37 -6.55
N LEU A 45 15.02 9.38 -7.88
CA LEU A 45 13.90 9.95 -8.59
C LEU A 45 12.60 9.17 -8.33
N GLY A 46 12.65 7.84 -8.35
CA GLY A 46 11.51 6.97 -8.01
C GLY A 46 11.03 7.18 -6.57
N LEU A 47 11.96 7.30 -5.61
CA LEU A 47 11.63 7.63 -4.22
C LEU A 47 11.02 9.03 -4.09
N ALA A 48 11.55 10.03 -4.79
CA ALA A 48 11.00 11.38 -4.79
C ALA A 48 9.57 11.42 -5.37
N ILE A 49 9.32 10.70 -6.47
CA ILE A 49 7.98 10.56 -7.06
C ILE A 49 7.04 9.87 -6.08
N THR A 50 7.49 8.77 -5.46
CA THR A 50 6.71 8.03 -4.46
C THR A 50 6.36 8.90 -3.27
N ALA A 51 7.33 9.63 -2.71
CA ALA A 51 7.11 10.54 -1.60
C ALA A 51 6.12 11.67 -1.96
N GLY A 52 6.25 12.26 -3.15
CA GLY A 52 5.30 13.26 -3.63
C GLY A 52 3.88 12.71 -3.82
N SER A 53 3.76 11.45 -4.22
CA SER A 53 2.46 10.79 -4.43
C SER A 53 1.66 10.61 -3.14
N CYS A 54 2.34 10.41 -1.99
CA CYS A 54 1.71 10.26 -0.68
C CYS A 54 0.88 11.48 -0.27
N MET A 55 1.18 12.66 -0.85
CA MET A 55 0.56 13.93 -0.49
C MET A 55 -0.45 14.44 -1.53
N LEU A 56 -0.64 13.73 -2.64
CA LEU A 56 -1.32 14.26 -3.82
C LEU A 56 -2.84 14.42 -3.63
N PHE A 57 -3.50 13.43 -3.06
CA PHE A 57 -4.96 13.42 -2.88
C PHE A 57 -5.40 13.74 -1.45
N PHE A 58 -4.46 13.77 -0.50
CA PHE A 58 -4.77 14.11 0.90
C PHE A 58 -5.55 15.44 1.07
N PRO A 59 -5.22 16.55 0.37
CA PRO A 59 -5.99 17.80 0.50
C PRO A 59 -7.45 17.64 0.07
N GLN A 60 -7.71 16.83 -0.96
CA GLN A 60 -9.06 16.57 -1.45
C GLN A 60 -9.84 15.70 -0.47
N ILE A 61 -9.21 14.67 0.09
CA ILE A 61 -9.77 13.79 1.14
C ILE A 61 -10.19 14.63 2.36
N ALA A 62 -9.33 15.54 2.81
CA ALA A 62 -9.62 16.41 3.95
C ALA A 62 -10.78 17.38 3.65
N LYS A 63 -10.82 17.97 2.44
CA LYS A 63 -11.91 18.87 2.02
C LYS A 63 -13.26 18.18 1.99
N ILE A 64 -13.35 16.96 1.47
CA ILE A 64 -14.60 16.17 1.49
C ILE A 64 -15.02 15.89 2.93
N HIS A 65 -14.07 15.53 3.80
CA HIS A 65 -14.36 15.24 5.19
C HIS A 65 -14.85 16.47 5.97
N ALA A 66 -14.25 17.64 5.72
CA ALA A 66 -14.62 18.90 6.34
C ALA A 66 -15.97 19.42 5.83
N ALA A 67 -16.22 19.32 4.53
CA ALA A 67 -17.48 19.74 3.91
C ALA A 67 -18.64 18.77 4.17
N LYS A 68 -18.37 17.53 4.61
CA LYS A 68 -19.35 16.44 4.78
C LYS A 68 -20.22 16.20 3.54
N SER A 69 -19.68 16.52 2.36
CA SER A 69 -20.37 16.46 1.08
C SER A 69 -19.38 16.15 -0.03
N ALA A 70 -19.81 15.33 -0.99
CA ALA A 70 -19.03 14.94 -2.17
C ALA A 70 -19.56 15.57 -3.47
N GLN A 71 -20.35 16.65 -3.38
CA GLN A 71 -20.88 17.35 -4.55
C GLN A 71 -19.74 17.85 -5.47
N GLY A 72 -19.89 17.62 -6.77
CA GLY A 72 -18.90 18.01 -7.80
C GLY A 72 -17.82 16.97 -8.11
N LEU A 73 -17.77 15.85 -7.40
CA LEU A 73 -16.89 14.72 -7.71
C LEU A 73 -17.64 13.62 -8.45
N SER A 74 -17.08 13.15 -9.56
CA SER A 74 -17.63 12.01 -10.31
C SER A 74 -17.16 10.69 -9.70
N LEU A 75 -18.09 9.90 -9.17
CA LEU A 75 -17.79 8.56 -8.64
C LEU A 75 -17.16 7.65 -9.72
N CYS A 76 -17.69 7.69 -10.95
CA CYS A 76 -17.19 6.87 -12.05
C CYS A 76 -15.73 7.23 -12.40
N ALA A 77 -15.39 8.51 -12.46
CA ALA A 77 -14.02 8.94 -12.71
C ALA A 77 -13.06 8.43 -11.62
N GLN A 78 -13.52 8.43 -10.37
CA GLN A 78 -12.69 8.05 -9.23
C GLN A 78 -12.49 6.54 -9.17
N LEU A 79 -13.49 5.76 -9.58
CA LEU A 79 -13.38 4.30 -9.75
C LEU A 79 -12.46 3.93 -10.92
N LEU A 80 -12.49 4.67 -12.03
CA LEU A 80 -11.53 4.46 -13.13
C LEU A 80 -10.09 4.78 -12.70
N ALA A 81 -9.91 5.86 -11.93
CA ALA A 81 -8.61 6.21 -11.35
C ALA A 81 -8.11 5.12 -10.38
N LEU A 82 -9.02 4.54 -9.58
CA LEU A 82 -8.72 3.42 -8.70
C LEU A 82 -8.25 2.20 -9.49
N LEU A 83 -8.98 1.81 -10.53
CA LEU A 83 -8.62 0.67 -11.37
C LEU A 83 -7.26 0.85 -12.03
N GLY A 84 -6.96 2.05 -12.55
CA GLY A 84 -5.66 2.34 -13.18
C GLY A 84 -4.48 2.34 -12.20
N GLY A 85 -4.67 2.92 -11.00
CA GLY A 85 -3.65 2.89 -9.95
C GLY A 85 -3.42 1.48 -9.41
N ALA A 86 -4.50 0.76 -9.12
CA ALA A 86 -4.45 -0.59 -8.57
C ALA A 86 -3.86 -1.59 -9.58
N SER A 87 -4.18 -1.45 -10.87
CA SER A 87 -3.61 -2.30 -11.92
C SER A 87 -2.10 -2.12 -12.04
N THR A 88 -1.63 -0.87 -12.06
CA THR A 88 -0.19 -0.56 -12.16
C THR A 88 0.56 -1.06 -10.93
N ALA A 89 0.00 -0.87 -9.72
CA ALA A 89 0.59 -1.37 -8.48
C ALA A 89 0.63 -2.91 -8.44
N ALA A 90 -0.49 -3.58 -8.75
CA ALA A 90 -0.59 -5.03 -8.73
C ALA A 90 0.31 -5.70 -9.78
N TYR A 91 0.30 -5.19 -11.02
CA TYR A 91 1.15 -5.70 -12.11
C TYR A 91 2.63 -5.61 -11.74
N SER A 92 3.06 -4.45 -11.25
CA SER A 92 4.47 -4.21 -10.90
C SER A 92 4.92 -5.01 -9.69
N TYR A 93 4.03 -5.18 -8.70
CA TYR A 93 4.28 -6.03 -7.54
C TYR A 93 4.43 -7.50 -7.96
N SER A 94 3.49 -8.04 -8.74
CA SER A 94 3.53 -9.44 -9.20
C SER A 94 4.71 -9.74 -10.14
N LYS A 95 5.25 -8.73 -10.84
CA LYS A 95 6.48 -8.84 -11.64
C LYS A 95 7.77 -8.77 -10.80
N GLY A 96 7.67 -8.45 -9.51
CA GLY A 96 8.83 -8.32 -8.63
C GLY A 96 9.64 -7.04 -8.88
N PHE A 97 9.02 -5.98 -9.43
CA PHE A 97 9.71 -4.72 -9.62
C PHE A 97 10.01 -4.04 -8.29
N VAL A 98 11.07 -3.24 -8.29
CA VAL A 98 11.51 -2.49 -7.12
C VAL A 98 10.43 -1.50 -6.69
N PHE A 99 10.26 -1.35 -5.38
CA PHE A 99 9.29 -0.45 -4.75
C PHE A 99 9.19 0.94 -5.39
N GLY A 100 10.31 1.57 -5.75
CA GLY A 100 10.32 2.91 -6.36
C GLY A 100 9.59 3.01 -7.72
N GLN A 101 9.27 1.90 -8.38
CA GLN A 101 8.52 1.89 -9.64
C GLN A 101 7.00 1.89 -9.45
N TRP A 102 6.53 1.32 -8.34
CA TRP A 102 5.11 1.06 -8.11
C TRP A 102 4.56 1.65 -6.82
N GLY A 103 5.45 2.08 -5.91
CA GLY A 103 5.10 2.62 -4.61
C GLY A 103 4.21 3.86 -4.72
N ASP A 104 4.43 4.69 -5.74
CA ASP A 104 3.56 5.83 -6.02
C ASP A 104 2.12 5.41 -6.33
N SER A 105 1.96 4.36 -7.14
CA SER A 105 0.67 3.89 -7.62
C SER A 105 -0.05 3.19 -6.49
N PHE A 106 0.69 2.50 -5.62
CA PHE A 106 0.19 1.96 -4.37
C PHE A 106 -0.36 3.05 -3.43
N PHE A 107 0.42 4.09 -3.13
CA PHE A 107 -0.05 5.17 -2.24
C PHE A 107 -1.20 5.98 -2.84
N VAL A 108 -1.18 6.22 -4.15
CA VAL A 108 -2.31 6.86 -4.84
C VAL A 108 -3.56 5.98 -4.76
N THR A 109 -3.42 4.67 -4.99
CA THR A 109 -4.54 3.71 -4.88
C THR A 109 -5.15 3.73 -3.48
N LEU A 110 -4.34 3.70 -2.43
CA LEU A 110 -4.82 3.79 -1.04
C LEU A 110 -5.59 5.10 -0.79
N GLN A 111 -5.05 6.23 -1.25
CA GLN A 111 -5.72 7.52 -1.11
C GLN A 111 -7.04 7.57 -1.89
N VAL A 112 -7.08 7.01 -3.10
CA VAL A 112 -8.29 6.96 -3.93
C VAL A 112 -9.35 6.03 -3.31
N ILE A 113 -8.96 4.91 -2.69
CA ILE A 113 -9.89 4.06 -1.92
C ILE A 113 -10.56 4.88 -0.82
N VAL A 114 -9.79 5.60 -0.01
CA VAL A 114 -10.32 6.46 1.05
C VAL A 114 -11.23 7.55 0.48
N MET A 115 -10.84 8.16 -0.63
CA MET A 115 -11.65 9.17 -1.31
C MET A 115 -12.98 8.59 -1.79
N VAL A 116 -12.99 7.43 -2.46
CA VAL A 116 -14.22 6.76 -2.93
C VAL A 116 -15.10 6.35 -1.76
N MET A 117 -14.52 5.84 -0.67
CA MET A 117 -15.27 5.54 0.55
C MET A 117 -15.96 6.78 1.10
N GLN A 118 -15.29 7.94 1.14
CA GLN A 118 -15.92 9.18 1.58
C GLN A 118 -17.02 9.64 0.61
N ILE A 119 -16.82 9.51 -0.70
CA ILE A 119 -17.85 9.83 -1.69
C ILE A 119 -19.10 8.98 -1.48
N LEU A 120 -18.95 7.67 -1.27
CA LEU A 120 -20.05 6.76 -0.99
C LEU A 120 -20.72 7.09 0.36
N TRP A 121 -19.93 7.39 1.39
CA TRP A 121 -20.42 7.70 2.74
C TRP A 121 -21.22 9.00 2.84
N TYR A 122 -20.90 10.00 2.01
CA TYR A 122 -21.62 11.28 1.97
C TYR A 122 -22.63 11.36 0.81
N SER A 123 -22.86 10.26 0.09
CA SER A 123 -23.87 10.10 -0.97
C SER A 123 -25.09 9.32 -0.43
N PRO A 124 -26.26 9.35 -1.09
CA PRO A 124 -27.36 8.41 -0.79
C PRO A 124 -26.95 6.93 -0.83
N ASN A 125 -25.84 6.60 -1.49
CA ASN A 125 -25.33 5.24 -1.68
C ASN A 125 -24.44 4.71 -0.53
N LYS A 126 -24.65 5.16 0.71
CA LYS A 126 -23.79 4.81 1.88
C LYS A 126 -23.65 3.32 2.11
N ALA A 127 -24.69 2.54 1.80
CA ALA A 127 -24.74 1.09 1.96
C ALA A 127 -23.58 0.38 1.22
N TYR A 128 -23.09 0.94 0.12
CA TYR A 128 -22.01 0.35 -0.67
C TYR A 128 -20.60 0.63 -0.13
N THR A 129 -20.45 1.46 0.93
CA THR A 129 -19.14 1.83 1.48
C THR A 129 -18.38 0.62 2.04
N PHE A 130 -19.04 -0.18 2.88
CA PHE A 130 -18.41 -1.37 3.50
C PHE A 130 -18.16 -2.49 2.48
N PRO A 131 -19.11 -2.85 1.59
CA PRO A 131 -18.85 -3.79 0.51
C PRO A 131 -17.68 -3.37 -0.39
N PHE A 132 -17.58 -2.08 -0.73
CA PHE A 132 -16.48 -1.55 -1.53
C PHE A 132 -15.13 -1.70 -0.81
N PHE A 133 -15.06 -1.38 0.49
CA PHE A 133 -13.85 -1.61 1.28
C PHE A 133 -13.47 -3.09 1.32
N SER A 134 -14.44 -3.97 1.56
CA SER A 134 -14.23 -5.41 1.55
C SER A 134 -13.72 -5.92 0.20
N LEU A 135 -14.22 -5.38 -0.91
CA LEU A 135 -13.76 -5.73 -2.25
C LEU A 135 -12.30 -5.30 -2.48
N CYS A 136 -11.94 -4.07 -2.09
CA CYS A 136 -10.57 -3.58 -2.20
C CYS A 136 -9.61 -4.39 -1.32
N TRP A 137 -10.04 -4.74 -0.11
CA TRP A 137 -9.29 -5.58 0.81
C TRP A 137 -9.08 -6.98 0.23
N ALA A 138 -10.13 -7.64 -0.23
CA ALA A 138 -10.04 -8.96 -0.88
C ALA A 138 -9.13 -8.92 -2.12
N GLY A 139 -9.22 -7.87 -2.94
CA GLY A 139 -8.34 -7.67 -4.08
C GLY A 139 -6.85 -7.56 -3.70
N PHE A 140 -6.54 -6.85 -2.62
CA PHE A 140 -5.17 -6.75 -2.10
C PHE A 140 -4.62 -8.14 -1.71
N PHE A 141 -5.37 -8.92 -0.91
CA PHE A 141 -4.96 -10.28 -0.53
C PHE A 141 -4.91 -11.23 -1.72
N ALA A 142 -5.79 -11.09 -2.71
CA ALA A 142 -5.77 -11.90 -3.91
C ALA A 142 -4.46 -11.70 -4.71
N VAL A 143 -3.98 -10.45 -4.80
CA VAL A 143 -2.69 -10.14 -5.45
C VAL A 143 -1.51 -10.64 -4.61
N GLN A 144 -1.55 -10.45 -3.28
CA GLN A 144 -0.49 -10.91 -2.37
C GLN A 144 -0.35 -12.43 -2.34
N GLY A 145 -1.46 -13.15 -2.31
CA GLY A 145 -1.50 -14.61 -2.32
C GLY A 145 -1.26 -15.25 -3.69
N GLY A 146 -1.00 -14.45 -4.73
CA GLY A 146 -0.74 -14.96 -6.08
C GLY A 146 -1.96 -15.59 -6.77
N TYR A 147 -3.18 -15.33 -6.28
CA TYR A 147 -4.42 -15.88 -6.83
C TYR A 147 -4.83 -15.23 -8.16
N VAL A 148 -4.31 -14.04 -8.46
CA VAL A 148 -4.60 -13.32 -9.70
C VAL A 148 -3.57 -13.70 -10.77
N PRO A 149 -3.98 -14.29 -11.92
CA PRO A 149 -3.05 -14.68 -12.96
C PRO A 149 -2.40 -13.45 -13.62
N MET A 150 -1.11 -13.54 -13.90
CA MET A 150 -0.33 -12.46 -14.55
C MET A 150 -0.96 -11.98 -15.87
N GLN A 151 -1.58 -12.88 -16.63
CA GLN A 151 -2.25 -12.53 -17.88
C GLN A 151 -3.37 -11.51 -17.69
N PHE A 152 -4.16 -11.64 -16.61
CA PHE A 152 -5.22 -10.71 -16.29
C PHE A 152 -4.67 -9.33 -15.93
N LEU A 153 -3.60 -9.27 -15.12
CA LEU A 153 -2.94 -8.02 -14.76
C LEU A 153 -2.33 -7.32 -15.98
N MET A 154 -1.76 -8.07 -16.94
CA MET A 154 -1.25 -7.51 -18.19
C MET A 154 -2.37 -6.90 -19.03
N TRP A 155 -3.51 -7.57 -19.17
CA TRP A 155 -4.67 -7.00 -19.87
C TRP A 155 -5.18 -5.73 -19.21
N LEU A 156 -5.24 -5.72 -17.87
CA LEU A 156 -5.68 -4.55 -17.11
C LEU A 156 -4.70 -3.37 -17.24
N GLN A 157 -3.39 -3.65 -17.24
CA GLN A 157 -2.35 -2.65 -17.50
C GLN A 157 -2.42 -2.13 -18.95
N ALA A 158 -2.56 -3.03 -19.92
CA ALA A 158 -2.65 -2.68 -21.33
C ALA A 158 -3.92 -1.84 -21.64
N ALA A 159 -5.05 -2.14 -20.99
CA ALA A 159 -6.29 -1.37 -21.12
C ALA A 159 -6.15 0.08 -20.61
N GLY A 160 -5.21 0.34 -19.69
CA GLY A 160 -4.90 1.70 -19.24
C GLY A 160 -4.30 2.59 -20.34
N ILE A 161 -3.57 2.01 -21.29
CA ILE A 161 -2.88 2.77 -22.35
C ILE A 161 -3.90 3.47 -23.28
N PRO A 162 -4.90 2.78 -23.86
CA PRO A 162 -5.97 3.44 -24.63
C PRO A 162 -6.71 4.53 -23.85
N ILE A 163 -6.97 4.32 -22.55
CA ILE A 163 -7.67 5.31 -21.71
C ILE A 163 -6.86 6.61 -21.63
N VAL A 164 -5.55 6.51 -21.40
CA VAL A 164 -4.66 7.68 -21.38
C VAL A 164 -4.61 8.35 -22.76
N VAL A 165 -4.52 7.56 -23.84
CA VAL A 165 -4.50 8.07 -25.21
C VAL A 165 -5.77 8.85 -25.53
N VAL A 166 -6.95 8.30 -25.21
CA VAL A 166 -8.23 8.97 -25.44
C VAL A 166 -8.33 10.24 -24.58
N SER A 167 -8.02 10.15 -23.28
CA SER A 167 -8.11 11.29 -22.36
C SER A 167 -7.22 12.46 -22.81
N LYS A 168 -5.96 12.18 -23.15
CA LYS A 168 -5.02 13.19 -23.63
C LYS A 168 -5.31 13.63 -25.07
N GLY A 169 -5.80 12.72 -25.90
CA GLY A 169 -6.24 13.00 -27.27
C GLY A 169 -7.38 14.00 -27.32
N LEU A 170 -8.40 13.83 -26.46
CA LEU A 170 -9.49 14.80 -26.30
C LEU A 170 -8.96 16.17 -25.86
N GLN A 171 -8.05 16.20 -24.88
CA GLN A 171 -7.42 17.45 -24.43
C GLN A 171 -6.62 18.15 -25.54
N ILE A 172 -5.87 17.40 -26.35
CA ILE A 172 -5.11 17.90 -27.51
C ILE A 172 -6.05 18.45 -28.58
N TRP A 173 -7.15 17.76 -28.85
CA TRP A 173 -8.15 18.17 -29.82
C TRP A 173 -8.87 19.44 -29.39
N GLU A 174 -9.28 19.55 -28.12
CA GLU A 174 -9.90 20.76 -27.58
C GLU A 174 -8.97 21.97 -27.68
N CYS A 175 -7.69 21.82 -27.30
CA CYS A 175 -6.70 22.90 -27.41
C CYS A 175 -6.50 23.33 -28.88
N HIS A 176 -6.49 22.37 -29.80
CA HIS A 176 -6.36 22.63 -31.23
C HIS A 176 -7.59 23.33 -31.81
N SER A 177 -8.78 22.78 -31.53
CA SER A 177 -10.07 23.29 -32.00
C SER A 177 -10.33 24.70 -31.47
N ALA A 178 -10.03 24.95 -30.19
CA ALA A 178 -10.17 26.27 -29.58
C ALA A 178 -9.07 27.26 -29.98
N ARG A 179 -8.00 26.82 -30.67
CA ARG A 179 -6.81 27.64 -31.01
C ARG A 179 -6.24 28.40 -29.80
N SER A 180 -6.38 27.84 -28.61
CA SER A 180 -6.03 28.46 -27.33
C SER A 180 -5.93 27.37 -26.27
N THR A 181 -5.01 27.53 -25.33
CA THR A 181 -4.82 26.59 -24.21
C THR A 181 -5.75 26.81 -23.02
N GLY A 182 -6.64 27.81 -23.11
CA GLY A 182 -7.68 28.05 -22.11
C GLY A 182 -7.09 28.35 -20.72
N VAL A 183 -7.54 27.59 -19.72
CA VAL A 183 -7.15 27.74 -18.30
C VAL A 183 -5.90 26.91 -17.94
N LEU A 184 -5.31 26.20 -18.90
CA LEU A 184 -4.21 25.29 -18.64
C LEU A 184 -2.97 26.04 -18.10
N SER A 185 -2.43 25.57 -16.98
CA SER A 185 -1.23 26.15 -16.37
C SER A 185 0.03 25.56 -16.99
N ILE A 186 0.98 26.40 -17.42
CA ILE A 186 2.27 25.93 -17.94
C ILE A 186 2.99 25.04 -16.92
N ILE A 187 2.83 25.30 -15.62
CA ILE A 187 3.46 24.54 -14.55
C ILE A 187 2.92 23.11 -14.57
N SER A 188 1.60 22.96 -14.70
CA SER A 188 0.95 21.66 -14.80
C SER A 188 1.40 20.91 -16.05
N VAL A 189 1.57 21.59 -17.19
CA VAL A 189 2.04 20.97 -18.44
C VAL A 189 3.51 20.53 -18.33
N VAL A 190 4.39 21.40 -17.80
CA VAL A 190 5.80 21.08 -17.53
C VAL A 190 5.92 19.92 -16.56
N MET A 191 5.13 19.91 -15.48
CA MET A 191 5.15 18.85 -14.48
C MET A 191 4.64 17.52 -15.03
N GLN A 192 3.60 17.53 -15.87
CA GLN A 192 3.09 16.33 -16.53
C GLN A 192 4.11 15.76 -17.51
N LEU A 193 4.75 16.61 -18.32
CA LEU A 193 5.82 16.18 -19.22
C LEU A 193 7.04 15.67 -18.46
N GLY A 194 7.54 16.44 -17.48
CA GLY A 194 8.69 16.08 -16.66
C GLY A 194 8.45 14.79 -15.86
N GLY A 195 7.27 14.63 -15.28
CA GLY A 195 6.89 13.42 -14.55
C GLY A 195 6.81 12.18 -15.45
N THR A 196 6.26 12.31 -16.67
CA THR A 196 6.20 11.19 -17.61
C THR A 196 7.57 10.83 -18.19
N ILE A 197 8.43 11.81 -18.47
CA ILE A 197 9.83 11.57 -18.85
C ILE A 197 10.60 10.88 -17.72
N ALA A 198 10.45 11.37 -16.48
CA ALA A 198 11.04 10.75 -15.31
C ALA A 198 10.62 9.27 -15.20
N ARG A 199 9.34 8.97 -15.44
CA ARG A 199 8.85 7.58 -15.45
C ARG A 199 9.41 6.72 -16.56
N VAL A 200 9.55 7.26 -17.76
CA VAL A 200 10.21 6.54 -18.86
C VAL A 200 11.65 6.20 -18.45
N PHE A 201 12.40 7.18 -17.94
CA PHE A 201 13.77 6.99 -17.50
C PHE A 201 13.89 5.95 -16.38
N THR A 202 13.10 6.08 -15.32
CA THR A 202 13.14 5.14 -14.20
C THR A 202 12.72 3.73 -14.62
N SER A 203 11.73 3.60 -15.52
CA SER A 203 11.26 2.29 -15.98
C SER A 203 12.31 1.60 -16.86
N VAL A 204 12.92 2.33 -17.80
CA VAL A 204 14.00 1.80 -18.65
C VAL A 204 15.19 1.32 -17.82
N LYS A 205 15.52 2.01 -16.72
CA LYS A 205 16.67 1.67 -15.88
C LYS A 205 16.40 0.56 -14.87
N GLU A 206 15.16 0.35 -14.45
CA GLU A 206 14.83 -0.53 -13.32
C GLU A 206 14.00 -1.76 -13.69
N THR A 207 13.13 -1.68 -14.69
CA THR A 207 12.20 -2.78 -15.03
C THR A 207 12.62 -3.52 -16.29
N GLY A 208 13.05 -2.79 -17.33
CA GLY A 208 13.29 -3.37 -18.66
C GLY A 208 12.02 -3.90 -19.33
N ASP A 209 10.84 -3.61 -18.80
CA ASP A 209 9.56 -4.14 -19.27
C ASP A 209 8.95 -3.26 -20.37
N ALA A 210 8.76 -3.84 -21.56
CA ALA A 210 8.30 -3.12 -22.74
C ALA A 210 6.87 -2.58 -22.60
N LEU A 211 5.99 -3.27 -21.87
CA LEU A 211 4.59 -2.85 -21.70
C LEU A 211 4.52 -1.57 -20.86
N LEU A 212 5.20 -1.56 -19.71
CA LEU A 212 5.23 -0.42 -18.80
C LEU A 212 5.99 0.78 -19.41
N ILE A 213 7.14 0.52 -20.03
CA ILE A 213 7.92 1.55 -20.75
C ILE A 213 7.11 2.13 -21.91
N GLY A 214 6.46 1.28 -22.71
CA GLY A 214 5.64 1.71 -23.85
C GLY A 214 4.47 2.59 -23.41
N GLY A 215 3.78 2.21 -22.33
CA GLY A 215 2.69 3.02 -21.76
C GLY A 215 3.15 4.42 -21.33
N PHE A 216 4.25 4.51 -20.58
CA PHE A 216 4.79 5.82 -20.16
C PHE A 216 5.39 6.63 -21.32
N ALA A 217 5.98 5.98 -22.32
CA ALA A 217 6.51 6.64 -23.50
C ALA A 217 5.39 7.28 -24.33
N ILE A 218 4.28 6.57 -24.55
CA ILE A 218 3.09 7.12 -25.21
C ILE A 218 2.54 8.31 -24.42
N ALA A 219 2.43 8.18 -23.09
CA ALA A 219 1.98 9.28 -22.24
C ALA A 219 2.92 10.51 -22.32
N ALA A 220 4.23 10.29 -22.36
CA ALA A 220 5.24 11.34 -22.51
C ALA A 220 5.11 12.05 -23.87
N LEU A 221 4.92 11.30 -24.96
CA LEU A 221 4.70 11.87 -26.30
C LEU A 221 3.44 12.74 -26.35
N LEU A 222 2.33 12.26 -25.79
CA LEU A 222 1.08 13.04 -25.75
C LEU A 222 1.22 14.30 -24.89
N ASN A 223 1.87 14.21 -23.73
CA ASN A 223 2.16 15.39 -22.91
C ASN A 223 3.13 16.36 -23.62
N ALA A 224 4.05 15.86 -24.44
CA ALA A 224 4.95 16.69 -25.24
C ALA A 224 4.19 17.44 -26.34
N ILE A 225 3.18 16.81 -26.97
CA ILE A 225 2.28 17.49 -27.92
C ILE A 225 1.51 18.61 -27.23
N ILE A 226 0.93 18.35 -26.04
CA ILE A 226 0.23 19.38 -25.26
C ILE A 226 1.19 20.52 -24.88
N PHE A 227 2.43 20.19 -24.49
CA PHE A 227 3.47 21.17 -24.22
C PHE A 227 3.79 22.03 -25.45
N ALA A 228 3.96 21.43 -26.63
CA ALA A 228 4.17 22.16 -27.88
C ALA A 228 2.97 23.05 -28.22
N GLN A 229 1.74 22.54 -28.12
CA GLN A 229 0.51 23.31 -28.32
C GLN A 229 0.41 24.51 -27.38
N PHE A 230 0.91 24.38 -26.15
CA PHE A 230 0.98 25.48 -25.19
C PHE A 230 1.79 26.67 -25.71
N PHE A 231 2.94 26.43 -26.34
CA PHE A 231 3.77 27.49 -26.92
C PHE A 231 3.22 28.01 -28.26
N ILE A 232 2.57 27.16 -29.05
CA ILE A 232 2.03 27.56 -30.37
C ILE A 232 0.77 28.43 -30.22
N TYR A 233 -0.20 28.01 -29.40
CA TYR A 233 -1.49 28.69 -29.29
C TYR A 233 -1.54 29.74 -28.19
N GLY A 234 -0.70 29.61 -27.16
CA GLY A 234 -0.70 30.50 -26.00
C GLY A 234 -2.01 30.46 -25.19
N PRO A 235 -2.08 31.17 -24.06
CA PRO A 235 -3.29 31.31 -23.25
C PRO A 235 -4.34 32.17 -23.99
N SER A 236 -5.62 31.90 -23.75
CA SER A 236 -6.74 32.57 -24.43
C SER A 236 -6.73 34.09 -24.18
N LYS A 237 -6.81 34.89 -25.26
CA LYS A 237 -6.98 36.34 -25.21
C LYS A 237 -8.42 36.71 -24.82
N LYS A 238 -8.76 36.69 -23.53
CA LYS A 238 -9.95 37.39 -23.01
C LYS A 238 -9.64 38.65 -22.19
N ASP A 239 -8.37 38.90 -21.82
CA ASP A 239 -7.96 40.10 -21.07
C ASP A 239 -7.05 41.10 -21.84
N ASP A 240 -6.85 40.90 -23.14
CA ASP A 240 -5.87 41.67 -23.94
C ASP A 240 -6.46 42.85 -24.73
N LYS A 241 -7.59 43.45 -24.29
CA LYS A 241 -8.07 44.73 -24.86
C LYS A 241 -7.30 45.96 -24.35
N LYS A 242 -6.34 45.81 -23.43
CA LYS A 242 -5.41 46.89 -23.02
C LYS A 242 -3.96 46.42 -23.09
N LYS A 243 -3.37 46.42 -24.29
CA LYS A 243 -2.02 46.98 -24.59
C LYS A 243 -1.47 46.41 -25.90
N LYS A 244 -1.70 47.16 -26.97
CA LYS A 244 -0.89 47.09 -28.20
C LYS A 244 0.41 47.86 -27.96
N GLN A 245 1.55 47.17 -28.00
CA GLN A 245 2.75 47.48 -28.80
C GLN A 245 4.02 46.82 -28.22
N MET A 246 4.96 46.55 -29.13
CA MET A 246 6.39 46.23 -28.98
C MET A 246 6.88 44.77 -28.89
N THR A 247 7.24 44.29 -30.09
CA THR A 247 8.56 43.78 -30.56
C THR A 247 9.37 42.73 -29.77
N THR A 248 10.04 41.93 -30.59
CA THR A 248 10.55 40.55 -30.42
C THR A 248 11.73 40.38 -29.44
N ALA A 249 12.26 41.45 -28.84
CA ALA A 249 13.28 41.36 -27.78
C ALA A 249 12.71 40.97 -26.40
N THR A 250 11.37 40.93 -26.28
CA THR A 250 10.64 40.83 -25.01
C THR A 250 10.36 39.38 -24.55
N VAL A 251 10.65 38.37 -25.38
CA VAL A 251 10.31 36.96 -25.08
C VAL A 251 11.19 36.37 -23.98
N SER A 252 12.51 36.65 -23.98
CA SER A 252 13.46 36.15 -22.97
C SER A 252 13.23 36.79 -21.59
N SER A 253 13.01 38.11 -21.54
CA SER A 253 12.72 38.83 -20.29
C SER A 253 11.32 38.51 -19.74
N ARG A 254 10.32 38.29 -20.62
CA ARG A 254 9.00 37.78 -20.20
C ARG A 254 9.04 36.33 -19.77
N LEU A 255 9.89 35.46 -20.34
CA LEU A 255 10.07 34.10 -19.82
C LEU A 255 10.54 34.18 -18.37
N SER A 256 11.58 34.96 -18.05
CA SER A 256 12.06 35.10 -16.67
C SER A 256 11.00 35.69 -15.73
N GLY A 257 10.26 36.71 -16.17
CA GLY A 257 9.18 37.34 -15.38
C GLY A 257 7.93 36.46 -15.24
N PHE A 258 7.66 35.61 -16.22
CA PHE A 258 6.56 34.64 -16.25
C PHE A 258 6.90 33.41 -15.41
N PHE A 259 8.11 32.87 -15.51
CA PHE A 259 8.64 31.85 -14.61
C PHE A 259 8.74 32.38 -13.17
N ARG A 260 9.05 33.66 -12.95
CA ARG A 260 9.02 34.27 -11.60
C ARG A 260 7.59 34.44 -11.06
N ARG A 261 6.64 34.93 -11.86
CA ARG A 261 5.21 35.07 -11.47
C ARG A 261 4.45 33.75 -11.31
N ARG A 262 4.82 32.72 -12.07
CA ARG A 262 4.25 31.37 -11.93
C ARG A 262 5.04 30.49 -10.97
N GLY A 263 6.33 30.74 -10.79
CA GLY A 263 7.10 30.25 -9.64
C GLY A 263 6.49 30.76 -8.34
N THR A 264 6.09 32.03 -8.25
CA THR A 264 5.28 32.51 -7.13
C THR A 264 3.91 31.85 -7.08
N ALA A 265 3.24 31.53 -8.20
CA ALA A 265 1.98 30.77 -8.17
C ALA A 265 2.14 29.30 -7.72
N PHE A 266 3.29 28.67 -7.99
CA PHE A 266 3.67 27.35 -7.48
C PHE A 266 4.00 27.43 -5.99
N VAL A 267 4.79 28.42 -5.59
CA VAL A 267 5.07 28.72 -4.18
C VAL A 267 3.76 29.03 -3.46
N ASP A 268 2.84 29.77 -4.06
CA ASP A 268 1.53 30.09 -3.52
C ASP A 268 0.63 28.87 -3.48
N PHE A 269 0.69 27.97 -4.47
CA PHE A 269 -0.02 26.69 -4.41
C PHE A 269 0.51 25.85 -3.25
N TRP A 270 1.82 25.64 -3.14
CA TRP A 270 2.43 24.89 -2.04
C TRP A 270 2.28 25.57 -0.69
N LYS A 271 2.27 26.90 -0.65
CA LYS A 271 2.01 27.70 0.53
C LYS A 271 0.56 27.58 0.96
N ARG A 272 -0.40 27.68 0.04
CA ARG A 272 -1.82 27.43 0.30
C ARG A 272 -2.07 25.98 0.70
N LEU A 273 -1.36 25.03 0.08
CA LEU A 273 -1.40 23.63 0.47
C LEU A 273 -0.90 23.51 1.91
N GLY A 274 0.26 24.10 2.21
CA GLY A 274 0.84 24.18 3.55
C GLY A 274 -0.07 24.86 4.57
N GLU A 275 -0.81 25.90 4.17
CA GLU A 275 -1.80 26.61 4.99
C GLU A 275 -3.07 25.74 5.21
N ASP A 276 -3.56 25.06 4.18
CA ASP A 276 -4.65 24.06 4.26
C ASP A 276 -4.24 22.92 5.21
N TYR A 277 -2.99 22.48 5.18
CA TYR A 277 -2.45 21.49 6.12
C TYR A 277 -2.30 22.05 7.54
N ALA A 278 -1.72 23.24 7.68
CA ALA A 278 -1.52 23.88 8.98
C ALA A 278 -2.85 24.23 9.66
N SER A 279 -3.90 24.51 8.89
CA SER A 279 -5.26 24.69 9.40
C SER A 279 -5.90 23.37 9.79
N THR A 280 -5.70 22.30 9.00
CA THR A 280 -6.17 20.94 9.37
C THR A 280 -5.49 20.45 10.65
N ALA A 281 -4.17 20.60 10.75
CA ALA A 281 -3.40 20.23 11.94
C ALA A 281 -3.81 21.05 13.17
N ARG A 282 -4.02 22.36 13.00
CA ARG A 282 -4.57 23.22 14.07
C ARG A 282 -5.97 22.77 14.49
N GLY A 283 -6.84 22.46 13.53
CA GLY A 283 -8.19 21.95 13.82
C GLY A 283 -8.17 20.61 14.56
N THR A 284 -7.28 19.68 14.18
CA THR A 284 -7.09 18.41 14.90
C THR A 284 -6.55 18.65 16.32
N MET A 285 -5.63 19.61 16.49
CA MET A 285 -5.06 19.95 17.81
C MET A 285 -6.09 20.64 18.71
N GLU A 286 -6.92 21.53 18.15
CA GLU A 286 -8.04 22.16 18.86
C GLU A 286 -9.11 21.14 19.25
N GLU A 287 -9.43 20.19 18.37
CA GLU A 287 -10.35 19.08 18.68
C GLU A 287 -9.79 18.14 19.76
N ALA A 288 -8.50 17.85 19.71
CA ALA A 288 -7.80 17.10 20.76
C ALA A 288 -7.81 17.86 22.10
N ARG A 289 -7.70 19.19 22.08
CA ARG A 289 -7.79 20.04 23.29
C ARG A 289 -9.21 20.14 23.83
N ALA A 290 -10.21 20.20 22.94
CA ALA A 290 -11.62 20.29 23.32
C ALA A 290 -12.18 18.95 23.84
N LYS A 291 -11.72 17.81 23.29
CA LYS A 291 -12.17 16.46 23.66
C LYS A 291 -10.97 15.53 23.85
N PRO A 292 -10.22 15.67 24.95
CA PRO A 292 -8.99 14.91 25.17
C PRO A 292 -9.24 13.40 25.20
N TRP A 293 -10.38 12.96 25.75
CA TRP A 293 -10.69 11.53 25.83
C TRP A 293 -10.79 10.87 24.44
N LYS A 294 -11.35 11.55 23.42
CA LYS A 294 -11.45 10.99 22.07
C LYS A 294 -10.07 10.84 21.44
N ALA A 295 -9.23 11.87 21.54
CA ALA A 295 -7.86 11.83 21.04
C ALA A 295 -7.00 10.77 21.75
N VAL A 296 -7.17 10.63 23.07
CA VAL A 296 -6.50 9.57 23.84
C VAL A 296 -6.97 8.19 23.37
N THR A 297 -8.28 7.97 23.20
CA THR A 297 -8.77 6.66 22.73
C THR A 297 -8.26 6.31 21.33
N THR A 298 -8.17 7.27 20.41
CA THR A 298 -7.66 7.00 19.06
C THR A 298 -6.15 6.75 19.05
N LEU A 299 -5.36 7.51 19.82
CA LEU A 299 -3.92 7.29 19.99
C LEU A 299 -3.62 5.94 20.66
N VAL A 300 -4.36 5.60 21.71
CA VAL A 300 -4.21 4.32 22.41
C VAL A 300 -4.59 3.18 21.46
N ALA A 301 -5.73 3.27 20.77
CA ALA A 301 -6.15 2.23 19.82
C ALA A 301 -5.13 2.02 18.69
N SER A 302 -4.59 3.10 18.12
CA SER A 302 -3.56 2.99 17.07
C SER A 302 -2.24 2.48 17.62
N GLY A 303 -1.82 2.89 18.82
CA GLY A 303 -0.64 2.33 19.50
C GLY A 303 -0.78 0.83 19.80
N VAL A 304 -1.95 0.39 20.26
CA VAL A 304 -2.26 -1.02 20.53
C VAL A 304 -2.22 -1.84 19.24
N LEU A 305 -2.79 -1.34 18.14
CA LEU A 305 -2.73 -2.03 16.84
C LEU A 305 -1.30 -2.14 16.30
N ILE A 306 -0.49 -1.09 16.46
CA ILE A 306 0.92 -1.10 16.05
C ILE A 306 1.70 -2.10 16.90
N ALA A 307 1.51 -2.11 18.22
CA ALA A 307 2.12 -3.08 19.11
C ALA A 307 1.71 -4.51 18.72
N ALA A 308 0.41 -4.76 18.58
CA ALA A 308 -0.15 -6.06 18.18
C ALA A 308 0.45 -6.55 16.87
N HIS A 309 0.56 -5.69 15.85
CA HIS A 309 1.18 -6.05 14.58
C HIS A 309 2.66 -6.41 14.71
N ARG A 310 3.42 -5.68 15.53
CA ARG A 310 4.85 -5.93 15.74
C ARG A 310 5.13 -7.20 16.53
N THR A 311 4.23 -7.54 17.44
CA THR A 311 4.35 -8.72 18.31
C THR A 311 3.50 -9.89 17.80
N CYS A 312 2.89 -9.80 16.62
CA CYS A 312 2.03 -10.87 16.12
C CYS A 312 2.89 -12.14 15.88
N PRO A 313 2.58 -13.29 16.52
CA PRO A 313 3.41 -14.48 16.38
C PRO A 313 3.30 -15.06 14.96
N ASP A 314 4.45 -15.33 14.37
CA ASP A 314 4.59 -15.94 13.06
C ASP A 314 4.67 -17.48 13.17
N GLU A 315 4.73 -18.15 12.02
CA GLU A 315 4.82 -19.61 11.97
C GLU A 315 6.11 -20.10 12.65
N LEU A 316 7.22 -19.36 12.49
CA LEU A 316 8.49 -19.71 13.12
C LEU A 316 8.40 -19.64 14.65
N SER A 317 7.82 -18.56 15.20
CA SER A 317 7.56 -18.43 16.63
C SER A 317 6.68 -19.55 17.18
N MET A 318 5.69 -20.03 16.44
CA MET A 318 4.91 -21.21 16.85
C MET A 318 5.80 -22.46 16.99
N TRP A 319 6.68 -22.71 16.01
CA TRP A 319 7.58 -23.86 16.06
C TRP A 319 8.56 -23.78 17.22
N ASP A 320 9.09 -22.58 17.50
CA ASP A 320 10.02 -22.36 18.61
C ASP A 320 9.32 -22.54 19.97
N ASP A 321 8.13 -21.96 20.16
CA ASP A 321 7.33 -22.15 21.37
C ASP A 321 7.01 -23.64 21.61
N LEU A 322 6.61 -24.38 20.57
CA LEU A 322 6.34 -25.81 20.71
C LEU A 322 7.59 -26.62 21.08
N ARG A 323 8.77 -26.25 20.56
CA ARG A 323 10.03 -26.91 20.92
C ARG A 323 10.41 -26.61 22.37
N GLU A 324 10.33 -25.35 22.78
CA GLU A 324 10.66 -24.93 24.14
C GLU A 324 9.76 -25.64 25.16
N ARG A 325 8.46 -25.69 24.89
CA ARG A 325 7.47 -26.38 25.73
C ARG A 325 7.69 -27.90 25.82
N ARG A 326 8.11 -28.54 24.73
CA ARG A 326 8.52 -29.96 24.75
C ARG A 326 9.79 -30.19 25.55
N ASN A 327 10.79 -29.30 25.41
CA ASN A 327 12.00 -29.36 26.20
C ASN A 327 11.67 -29.20 27.69
N LEU A 328 10.73 -28.30 28.03
CA LEU A 328 10.26 -28.14 29.40
C LEU A 328 9.63 -29.42 29.94
N MET A 329 8.70 -30.06 29.20
CA MET A 329 8.13 -31.34 29.62
C MET A 329 9.20 -32.44 29.77
N SER A 330 10.24 -32.44 28.95
CA SER A 330 11.32 -33.43 29.08
C SER A 330 12.14 -33.30 30.38
N THR A 331 12.04 -32.16 31.08
CA THR A 331 12.68 -31.97 32.39
C THR A 331 11.84 -32.52 33.55
N VAL A 332 10.56 -32.79 33.32
CA VAL A 332 9.65 -33.33 34.33
C VAL A 332 9.62 -34.86 34.21
N PRO A 333 9.61 -35.60 35.33
CA PRO A 333 9.39 -37.05 35.29
C PRO A 333 7.99 -37.39 34.74
N PRO A 334 7.84 -38.46 33.94
CA PRO A 334 6.54 -38.83 33.39
C PRO A 334 5.42 -39.10 34.42
N SER A 335 5.74 -39.35 35.70
CA SER A 335 4.75 -39.50 36.78
C SER A 335 4.05 -38.19 37.12
N GLU A 336 4.77 -37.07 36.99
CA GLU A 336 4.28 -35.73 37.36
C GLU A 336 3.72 -34.97 36.15
N HIS A 337 3.63 -35.60 34.98
CA HIS A 337 3.09 -34.95 33.80
C HIS A 337 1.58 -34.72 33.93
N SER A 338 1.15 -33.49 33.70
CA SER A 338 -0.27 -33.22 33.48
C SER A 338 -0.75 -33.88 32.19
N ARG A 339 -1.73 -34.80 32.30
CA ARG A 339 -2.33 -35.48 31.13
C ARG A 339 -2.91 -34.51 30.11
N LYS A 340 -3.42 -33.37 30.57
CA LYS A 340 -3.95 -32.31 29.71
C LYS A 340 -2.86 -31.71 28.84
N THR A 341 -1.70 -31.39 29.43
CA THR A 341 -0.54 -30.84 28.71
C THR A 341 0.01 -31.84 27.71
N ASP A 342 0.16 -33.11 28.12
CA ASP A 342 0.62 -34.19 27.26
C ASP A 342 -0.33 -34.46 26.09
N ALA A 343 -1.64 -34.43 26.34
CA ALA A 343 -2.66 -34.56 25.29
C ALA A 343 -2.57 -33.41 24.28
N GLU A 344 -2.38 -32.17 24.74
CA GLU A 344 -2.27 -30.99 23.87
C GLU A 344 -1.00 -31.04 23.00
N LEU A 345 0.16 -31.35 23.59
CA LEU A 345 1.41 -31.54 22.86
C LEU A 345 1.30 -32.68 21.84
N SER A 346 0.72 -33.81 22.24
CA SER A 346 0.55 -34.99 21.38
C SER A 346 -0.39 -34.69 20.21
N LEU A 347 -1.49 -33.97 20.46
CA LEU A 347 -2.46 -33.56 19.45
C LEU A 347 -1.82 -32.62 18.42
N ARG A 348 -1.09 -31.59 18.86
CA ARG A 348 -0.37 -30.67 17.96
C ARG A 348 0.69 -31.37 17.14
N THR A 349 1.46 -32.27 17.77
CA THR A 349 2.48 -33.07 17.08
C THR A 349 1.85 -33.94 15.99
N ARG A 350 0.74 -34.60 16.30
CA ARG A 350 0.00 -35.42 15.33
C ARG A 350 -0.51 -34.59 14.15
N LEU A 351 -1.08 -33.42 14.42
CA LEU A 351 -1.62 -32.55 13.37
C LEU A 351 -0.53 -31.95 12.49
N LEU A 352 0.61 -31.58 13.06
CA LEU A 352 1.78 -31.11 12.31
C LEU A 352 2.36 -32.22 11.43
N ASN A 353 2.52 -33.44 11.97
CA ASN A 353 3.02 -34.59 11.21
C ASN A 353 2.09 -34.97 10.06
N GLN A 354 0.78 -34.77 10.23
CA GLN A 354 -0.23 -35.00 9.19
C GLN A 354 -0.45 -33.80 8.25
N ARG A 355 0.31 -32.70 8.38
CA ARG A 355 0.09 -31.45 7.63
C ARG A 355 -1.35 -30.93 7.70
N ARG A 356 -1.96 -31.04 8.88
CA ARG A 356 -3.35 -30.66 9.16
C ARG A 356 -3.48 -29.44 10.06
N LEU A 357 -2.37 -28.76 10.35
CA LEU A 357 -2.34 -27.54 11.15
C LEU A 357 -1.86 -26.40 10.26
N GLU A 358 -2.73 -25.42 10.04
CA GLU A 358 -2.43 -24.24 9.22
C GLU A 358 -2.36 -22.98 10.07
N HIS A 359 -1.37 -22.15 9.77
CA HIS A 359 -1.19 -20.83 10.35
C HIS A 359 -1.73 -19.76 9.41
N TYR A 360 -2.56 -18.86 9.95
CA TYR A 360 -3.08 -17.70 9.22
C TYR A 360 -2.66 -16.42 9.94
N ASN A 361 -1.91 -15.57 9.23
CA ASN A 361 -1.53 -14.24 9.72
C ASN A 361 -2.53 -13.16 9.25
N LEU A 362 -3.27 -12.58 10.20
CA LEU A 362 -4.31 -11.54 9.98
C LEU A 362 -3.80 -10.14 10.38
N LEU A 363 -2.53 -9.85 10.12
CA LEU A 363 -1.78 -8.62 10.49
C LEU A 363 -1.57 -8.41 11.99
N PHE A 364 -2.63 -8.29 12.78
CA PHE A 364 -2.59 -8.02 14.24
C PHE A 364 -2.97 -9.25 15.08
N LEU A 365 -3.42 -10.31 14.43
CA LEU A 365 -3.86 -11.56 15.01
C LEU A 365 -3.26 -12.70 14.20
N SER A 366 -2.80 -13.73 14.87
CA SER A 366 -2.48 -15.00 14.24
C SER A 366 -3.46 -16.07 14.70
N ILE A 367 -3.86 -16.97 13.81
CA ILE A 367 -4.78 -18.07 14.15
C ILE A 367 -4.18 -19.38 13.65
N LEU A 368 -4.24 -20.40 14.50
CA LEU A 368 -3.96 -21.78 14.14
C LEU A 368 -5.26 -22.55 13.96
N VAL A 369 -5.38 -23.19 12.79
CA VAL A 369 -6.61 -23.86 12.37
C VAL A 369 -6.31 -25.31 12.06
N ARG A 370 -7.14 -26.19 12.61
CA ARG A 370 -7.10 -27.63 12.36
C ARG A 370 -7.89 -27.96 11.10
N ARG A 371 -7.32 -28.76 10.21
CA ARG A 371 -8.06 -29.35 9.08
C ARG A 371 -8.47 -30.80 9.35
N GLU A 372 -9.53 -31.22 8.69
CA GLU A 372 -9.97 -32.62 8.68
C GLU A 372 -9.08 -33.51 7.81
N HIS A 373 -8.54 -32.95 6.73
CA HIS A 373 -7.67 -33.63 5.77
C HIS A 373 -6.35 -32.87 5.56
N ASP A 374 -5.32 -33.59 5.13
CA ASP A 374 -4.02 -33.05 4.73
C ASP A 374 -4.20 -32.02 3.58
N THR A 375 -3.37 -30.96 3.59
CA THR A 375 -3.38 -29.90 2.58
C THR A 375 -3.19 -30.39 1.15
N ASP A 376 -2.48 -31.49 0.94
CA ASP A 376 -2.11 -32.01 -0.37
C ASP A 376 -3.14 -33.01 -0.92
N VAL A 377 -4.09 -33.46 -0.09
CA VAL A 377 -5.10 -34.44 -0.50
C VAL A 377 -6.15 -33.77 -1.42
N ARG A 378 -6.47 -34.46 -2.52
CA ARG A 378 -7.42 -34.02 -3.56
C ARG A 378 -8.47 -35.09 -3.86
N ILE A 379 -9.09 -35.65 -2.81
CA ILE A 379 -10.21 -36.60 -2.95
C ILE A 379 -11.53 -35.86 -3.15
N TYR A 380 -12.52 -36.53 -3.75
CA TYR A 380 -13.86 -35.95 -3.99
C TYR A 380 -14.45 -35.24 -2.76
N HIS A 381 -14.40 -35.90 -1.59
CA HIS A 381 -14.86 -35.31 -0.32
C HIS A 381 -14.19 -33.99 0.06
N THR A 382 -12.95 -33.72 -0.37
CA THR A 382 -12.24 -32.46 -0.10
C THR A 382 -12.50 -31.37 -1.13
N GLN A 383 -13.01 -31.73 -2.32
CA GLN A 383 -13.19 -30.81 -3.45
C GLN A 383 -14.64 -30.35 -3.61
N ASP A 384 -15.60 -31.17 -3.18
CA ASP A 384 -17.03 -30.88 -3.36
C ASP A 384 -17.50 -29.72 -2.46
N PRO A 385 -17.95 -28.58 -3.03
CA PRO A 385 -18.45 -27.45 -2.27
C PRO A 385 -19.82 -27.68 -1.61
N ASN A 386 -20.55 -28.73 -1.99
CA ASN A 386 -21.84 -29.06 -1.38
C ASN A 386 -21.68 -29.89 -0.10
N ILE A 387 -20.57 -30.62 0.04
CA ILE A 387 -20.26 -31.44 1.22
C ILE A 387 -19.49 -30.61 2.24
N ASN A 388 -18.55 -29.78 1.78
CA ASN A 388 -17.72 -28.97 2.68
C ASN A 388 -18.45 -27.71 3.12
N PRO A 389 -18.46 -27.38 4.42
CA PRO A 389 -18.99 -26.12 4.90
C PRO A 389 -18.20 -24.95 4.31
N TRP A 390 -18.86 -23.80 4.21
CA TRP A 390 -18.24 -22.58 3.72
C TRP A 390 -16.94 -22.29 4.50
N TRP A 391 -15.89 -21.90 3.77
CA TRP A 391 -14.52 -21.87 4.29
C TRP A 391 -14.37 -21.06 5.58
N ILE A 392 -15.06 -19.93 5.72
CA ILE A 392 -15.00 -19.12 6.95
C ILE A 392 -15.62 -19.86 8.13
N THR A 393 -16.81 -20.46 7.94
CA THR A 393 -17.50 -21.22 8.99
C THR A 393 -16.67 -22.41 9.43
N SER A 394 -16.01 -23.10 8.49
CA SER A 394 -15.07 -24.18 8.77
C SER A 394 -13.86 -23.69 9.57
N THR A 395 -13.28 -22.56 9.17
CA THR A 395 -12.10 -21.98 9.81
C THR A 395 -12.39 -21.59 11.25
N PHE A 396 -13.50 -20.90 11.52
CA PHE A 396 -13.89 -20.49 12.88
C PHE A 396 -14.25 -21.65 13.80
N LYS A 397 -14.89 -22.70 13.26
CA LYS A 397 -15.24 -23.90 14.04
C LYS A 397 -14.01 -24.71 14.45
N ASN A 398 -12.97 -24.68 13.64
CA ASN A 398 -11.77 -25.50 13.81
C ASN A 398 -10.55 -24.71 14.31
N ILE A 399 -10.76 -23.54 14.93
CA ILE A 399 -9.69 -22.78 15.58
C ILE A 399 -9.11 -23.62 16.71
N MET A 400 -7.81 -23.88 16.64
CA MET A 400 -7.06 -24.53 17.70
C MET A 400 -6.46 -23.50 18.66
N ASP A 401 -5.86 -22.44 18.13
CA ASP A 401 -5.16 -21.46 18.94
C ASP A 401 -5.23 -20.06 18.31
N VAL A 402 -5.08 -19.05 19.16
CA VAL A 402 -5.11 -17.65 18.80
C VAL A 402 -3.85 -17.00 19.35
N GLY A 403 -3.10 -16.36 18.46
CA GLY A 403 -1.85 -15.68 18.73
C GLY A 403 -2.01 -14.16 18.72
N VAL A 404 -1.75 -13.50 19.85
CA VAL A 404 -1.72 -12.02 19.97
C VAL A 404 -0.65 -11.63 20.97
N PHE A 405 0.04 -10.50 20.74
CA PHE A 405 1.07 -10.00 21.66
C PHE A 405 2.22 -10.97 21.93
N GLY A 406 2.57 -11.78 20.94
CA GLY A 406 3.71 -12.71 20.98
C GLY A 406 3.43 -13.98 21.79
N ARG A 407 2.15 -14.28 22.04
CA ARG A 407 1.75 -15.44 22.85
C ARG A 407 0.65 -16.24 22.18
N TRP A 408 0.73 -17.56 22.33
CA TRP A 408 -0.30 -18.52 21.95
C TRP A 408 -1.15 -18.88 23.16
N TYR A 409 -2.36 -18.34 23.23
CA TYR A 409 -3.17 -18.36 24.46
C TYR A 409 -3.68 -19.75 24.84
N HIS A 410 -4.06 -20.59 23.87
CA HIS A 410 -4.54 -21.94 24.16
C HIS A 410 -3.39 -22.84 24.63
N LEU A 411 -2.23 -22.75 23.97
CA LEU A 411 -1.03 -23.47 24.37
C LEU A 411 -0.56 -23.03 25.77
N GLU A 412 -0.47 -21.72 26.02
CA GLU A 412 -0.06 -21.19 27.33
C GLU A 412 -0.99 -21.67 28.45
N ARG A 413 -2.30 -21.68 28.21
CA ARG A 413 -3.29 -22.18 29.18
C ARG A 413 -3.22 -23.70 29.41
N ALA A 414 -2.75 -24.47 28.42
CA ALA A 414 -2.53 -25.91 28.58
C ALA A 414 -1.27 -26.22 29.39
N PHE A 415 -0.37 -25.25 29.55
CA PHE A 415 0.87 -25.35 30.30
C PHE A 415 0.81 -24.73 31.71
N VAL A 416 -0.38 -24.29 32.14
CA VAL A 416 -0.61 -23.97 33.55
C VAL A 416 -0.67 -25.28 34.32
N ASP A 417 0.14 -25.40 35.38
CA ASP A 417 0.24 -26.59 36.24
C ASP A 417 0.60 -27.87 35.47
N TYR A 418 1.57 -27.75 34.55
CA TYR A 418 2.01 -28.84 33.68
C TYR A 418 2.74 -29.98 34.41
N ASP A 419 3.23 -29.69 35.62
CA ASP A 419 3.95 -30.56 36.55
C ASP A 419 3.06 -31.13 37.67
N ILE A 420 1.73 -30.94 37.57
CA ILE A 420 0.75 -31.50 38.51
C ILE A 420 -0.06 -32.58 37.80
N ASN A 421 0.06 -33.81 38.30
CA ASN A 421 -0.77 -34.92 37.87
C ASN A 421 -2.01 -35.04 38.76
N GLU A 422 -3.07 -34.30 38.41
CA GLU A 422 -4.32 -34.22 39.20
C GLU A 422 -4.92 -35.60 39.53
N GLU A 423 -4.75 -36.61 38.68
CA GLU A 423 -5.32 -37.95 38.93
C GLU A 423 -4.57 -38.76 39.98
N GLU A 424 -3.26 -38.55 40.10
CA GLU A 424 -2.39 -39.28 41.04
C GLU A 424 -2.25 -38.52 42.37
N GLU A 425 -2.21 -37.18 42.30
CA GLU A 425 -2.04 -36.30 43.45
C GLU A 425 -3.36 -35.95 44.15
N PHE A 426 -4.47 -35.89 43.41
CA PHE A 426 -5.82 -35.66 43.93
C PHE A 426 -6.79 -36.72 43.38
N PRO A 427 -6.65 -38.00 43.76
CA PRO A 427 -7.61 -39.02 43.36
C PRO A 427 -9.00 -38.58 43.79
N VAL A 428 -9.89 -38.39 42.81
CA VAL A 428 -11.30 -38.13 43.06
C VAL A 428 -11.81 -39.33 43.86
N GLU A 429 -12.18 -39.13 45.12
CA GLU A 429 -12.94 -40.14 45.85
C GLU A 429 -14.17 -40.45 45.00
N GLU A 430 -14.20 -41.65 44.39
CA GLU A 430 -15.37 -42.13 43.68
C GLU A 430 -16.54 -42.09 44.67
N THR A 431 -17.38 -41.06 44.56
CA THR A 431 -18.68 -41.06 45.23
C THR A 431 -19.49 -42.19 44.62
N SER A 432 -19.47 -43.33 45.30
CA SER A 432 -20.32 -44.48 45.04
C SER A 432 -21.78 -44.05 45.11
N GLN A 433 -22.45 -43.98 43.95
CA GLN A 433 -23.90 -44.06 43.83
C GLN A 433 -24.29 -44.96 42.66
#